data_AF-A0A8J3GE20-F1
#
_entry.id   AF-A0A8J3GE20-F1
#
_cell.length_a   1.000
_cell.length_b   1.000
_cell.length_c   1.000
_cell.angle_alpha   90.00
_cell.angle_beta   90.00
_cell.angle_gamma   90.00
#
_symmetry.space_group_name_H-M   'P 1'
#
loop_
_entity.id
_entity.type
_entity.pdbx_description
1 polymer ?
#
loop_
_entity_poly.entity_id
_entity_poly.type
_entity_poly.pdbx_seq_one_letter_code
_entity_poly.pdbx_strand_id
1 'polypeptide(L)'
;MSDAHDLHGAPETSHSNLMLSILGALGTLLLFALIIVIAYYIPAKEREPVNAEIVSERQATLAELKAKETELATSYGVVDQTKGVVRIPIERAMELVVPRLNETESSK
;
A
#
# COMPACT_ATOMS: atom_id res chain seq x y z
N MET A 1 -78.05 2.40 -20.73
CA MET A 1 -77.26 1.67 -21.74
C MET A 1 -76.00 2.48 -21.96
N SER A 2 -74.89 2.14 -21.29
CA SER A 2 -73.86 1.17 -21.73
C SER A 2 -73.33 1.52 -23.11
N ASP A 3 -72.05 1.59 -23.40
CA ASP A 3 -70.79 1.42 -22.67
C ASP A 3 -69.69 1.72 -23.72
N ALA A 4 -68.42 1.64 -23.30
CA ALA A 4 -67.18 1.79 -24.09
C ALA A 4 -66.69 3.24 -24.15
N HIS A 5 -65.66 3.68 -23.42
CA HIS A 5 -64.52 2.99 -22.82
C HIS A 5 -63.81 2.05 -23.78
N ASP A 6 -63.21 2.59 -24.84
CA ASP A 6 -62.13 1.98 -25.62
C ASP A 6 -61.57 3.09 -26.54
N LEU A 7 -60.29 3.27 -26.80
CA LEU A 7 -59.10 2.53 -26.47
C LEU A 7 -57.96 3.56 -26.52
N HIS A 8 -57.12 3.57 -25.49
CA HIS A 8 -55.89 4.36 -25.44
C HIS A 8 -55.12 4.17 -26.76
N GLY A 9 -54.94 5.23 -27.56
CA GLY A 9 -54.18 5.16 -28.81
C GLY A 9 -52.78 4.65 -28.50
N ALA A 10 -52.48 3.41 -28.91
CA ALA A 10 -51.15 2.86 -28.81
C ALA A 10 -50.22 3.75 -29.65
N PRO A 11 -49.05 4.16 -29.14
CA PRO A 11 -48.12 4.94 -29.92
C PRO A 11 -47.68 4.09 -31.12
N GLU A 12 -48.12 4.47 -32.31
CA GLU A 12 -47.66 3.94 -33.59
C GLU A 12 -46.15 4.22 -33.68
N THR A 13 -45.33 3.27 -33.22
CA THR A 13 -43.87 3.38 -33.29
C THR A 13 -43.45 3.25 -34.75
N SER A 14 -43.44 4.39 -35.44
CA SER A 14 -42.94 4.51 -36.80
C SER A 14 -41.54 3.91 -36.88
N HIS A 15 -41.36 2.93 -37.78
CA HIS A 15 -40.13 2.15 -37.99
C HIS A 15 -38.85 3.03 -38.05
N SER A 16 -38.98 4.27 -38.56
CA SER A 16 -37.89 5.25 -38.61
C SER A 16 -37.43 5.76 -37.24
N ASN A 17 -38.36 5.94 -36.28
CA ASN A 17 -38.03 6.39 -34.92
C ASN A 17 -37.38 5.26 -34.11
N LEU A 18 -37.80 4.02 -34.38
CA LEU A 18 -37.23 2.82 -33.77
C LEU A 18 -35.78 2.58 -34.26
N MET A 19 -35.54 2.72 -35.57
CA MET A 19 -34.19 2.69 -36.16
C MET A 19 -33.28 3.78 -35.60
N LEU A 20 -33.79 5.01 -35.45
CA LEU A 20 -33.04 6.13 -34.88
C LEU A 20 -32.69 5.88 -33.40
N SER A 21 -33.62 5.33 -32.62
CA SER A 21 -33.39 4.98 -31.21
C SER A 21 -32.39 3.83 -31.05
N ILE A 22 -32.43 2.81 -31.92
CA ILE A 22 -31.48 1.70 -31.92
C ILE A 22 -30.07 2.21 -32.24
N LEU A 23 -29.96 3.09 -33.24
CA LEU A 23 -28.67 3.68 -33.62
C LEU A 23 -28.07 4.51 -32.49
N GLY A 24 -28.90 5.30 -31.79
CA GLY A 24 -28.48 6.06 -30.60
C GLY A 24 -28.08 5.16 -29.43
N ALA A 25 -28.86 4.10 -29.17
CA ALA A 25 -28.56 3.13 -28.12
C ALA A 25 -27.24 2.39 -28.38
N LEU A 26 -27.02 1.97 -29.64
CA LEU A 26 -25.80 1.30 -30.04
C LEU A 26 -24.58 2.24 -29.95
N GLY A 27 -24.73 3.50 -30.38
CA GLY A 27 -23.68 4.51 -30.23
C GLY A 27 -23.30 4.76 -28.78
N THR A 28 -24.29 4.83 -27.89
CA THR A 28 -24.06 5.01 -26.44
C THR A 28 -23.37 3.79 -25.83
N LEU A 29 -23.78 2.58 -26.22
CA LEU A 29 -23.17 1.34 -25.77
C LEU A 29 -21.70 1.24 -26.22
N LEU A 30 -21.42 1.61 -27.48
CA LEU A 30 -20.05 1.63 -28.01
C LEU A 30 -19.18 2.67 -27.30
N LEU A 31 -19.71 3.86 -27.01
CA LEU A 31 -18.99 4.88 -26.26
C LEU A 31 -18.66 4.39 -24.84
N PHE A 32 -19.62 3.75 -24.17
CA PHE A 32 -19.43 3.19 -22.83
C PHE A 32 -18.40 2.06 -22.84
N ALA A 33 -18.49 1.15 -23.81
CA ALA A 33 -17.51 0.09 -24.00
C ALA A 33 -16.10 0.66 -24.27
N LEU A 34 -16.00 1.72 -25.08
CA LEU A 34 -14.74 2.41 -25.34
C LEU A 34 -14.14 3.01 -24.06
N ILE A 35 -14.95 3.62 -23.19
CA ILE A 35 -14.49 4.13 -21.90
C ILE A 35 -13.94 3.00 -21.02
N ILE A 36 -14.62 1.85 -20.97
CA ILE A 36 -14.15 0.67 -20.20
C ILE A 36 -12.85 0.13 -20.79
N VAL A 37 -12.77 -0.01 -22.11
CA VAL A 37 -11.55 -0.48 -22.80
C VAL A 37 -10.40 0.46 -22.49
N ILE A 38 -10.60 1.78 -22.59
CA ILE A 38 -9.57 2.77 -22.25
C ILE A 38 -9.19 2.65 -20.77
N ALA A 39 -10.16 2.57 -19.85
CA ALA A 39 -9.90 2.48 -18.41
C ALA A 39 -9.21 1.17 -17.98
N TYR A 40 -9.37 0.09 -18.74
CA TYR A 40 -8.80 -1.22 -18.44
C TYR A 40 -7.49 -1.51 -19.19
N TYR A 41 -7.41 -1.12 -20.46
CA TYR A 41 -6.22 -1.30 -21.31
C TYR A 41 -5.18 -0.20 -21.14
N ILE A 42 -5.56 1.00 -20.71
CA ILE A 42 -4.58 1.90 -20.11
C ILE A 42 -4.40 1.34 -18.70
N PRO A 43 -3.29 0.63 -18.41
CA PRO A 43 -2.99 0.33 -17.02
C PRO A 43 -3.04 1.68 -16.34
N ALA A 44 -3.92 1.81 -15.34
CA ALA A 44 -3.92 2.95 -14.43
C ALA A 44 -2.52 2.96 -13.83
N LYS A 45 -1.59 3.59 -14.55
CA LYS A 45 -0.17 3.67 -14.25
C LYS A 45 -0.19 4.04 -12.80
N GLU A 46 0.33 3.08 -12.03
CA GLU A 46 0.54 3.11 -10.60
C GLU A 46 0.12 4.48 -10.09
N ARG A 47 -1.03 4.54 -9.42
CA ARG A 47 -1.23 5.59 -8.44
C ARG A 47 -0.10 5.34 -7.45
N GLU A 48 1.08 5.84 -7.81
CA GLU A 48 2.25 5.92 -6.98
C GLU A 48 1.65 6.45 -5.70
N PRO A 49 1.63 5.63 -4.63
CA PRO A 49 0.95 6.05 -3.43
C PRO A 49 1.50 7.46 -3.18
N VAL A 50 0.64 8.44 -2.90
CA VAL A 50 1.05 9.86 -2.75
C VAL A 50 2.24 10.02 -1.77
N ASN A 51 2.56 8.95 -1.04
CA ASN A 51 3.63 8.78 -0.09
C ASN A 51 4.71 7.74 -0.50
N ALA A 52 4.82 7.29 -1.75
CA ALA A 52 5.79 6.26 -2.18
C ALA A 52 7.22 6.70 -1.88
N GLU A 53 7.50 7.97 -2.20
CA GLU A 53 8.76 8.63 -1.91
C GLU A 53 8.99 8.73 -0.38
N ILE A 54 7.99 9.16 0.39
CA ILE A 54 8.05 9.24 1.87
C ILE A 54 8.27 7.85 2.50
N VAL A 55 7.64 6.81 1.96
CA VAL A 55 7.79 5.43 2.44
C VAL A 55 9.18 4.91 2.12
N SER A 56 9.73 5.22 0.95
CA SER A 56 11.10 4.85 0.58
C SER A 56 12.13 5.56 1.44
N GLU A 57 11.96 6.85 1.72
CA GLU A 57 12.84 7.65 2.59
C GLU A 57 12.86 7.08 4.00
N ARG A 58 11.68 6.79 4.59
CA ARG A 58 11.58 6.16 5.91
C ARG A 58 12.26 4.80 5.95
N GLN A 59 12.11 3.98 4.91
CA GLN A 59 12.76 2.68 4.84
C GLN A 59 14.29 2.81 4.78
N ALA A 60 14.80 3.77 4.01
CA ALA A 60 16.23 4.05 3.94
C ALA A 60 16.78 4.50 5.30
N THR A 61 16.11 5.43 5.98
CA THR A 61 16.49 5.88 7.34
C THR A 61 16.47 4.73 8.34
N LEU A 62 15.45 3.85 8.28
CA LEU A 62 15.37 2.68 9.15
C LEU A 62 16.50 1.68 8.88
N ALA A 63 16.87 1.47 7.62
CA ALA A 63 17.97 0.59 7.26
C ALA A 63 19.32 1.14 7.76
N GLU A 64 19.54 2.45 7.62
CA GLU A 64 20.73 3.13 8.11
C GLU A 64 20.83 3.05 9.64
N LEU A 65 19.72 3.32 10.36
CA LEU A 65 19.64 3.20 11.81
C LEU A 65 19.97 1.78 12.27
N LYS A 66 19.36 0.77 11.65
CA LYS A 66 19.63 -0.65 11.98
C LYS A 66 21.07 -1.04 11.70
N ALA A 67 21.65 -0.58 10.59
CA ALA A 67 23.04 -0.84 10.26
C ALA A 67 23.96 -0.26 11.32
N LYS A 68 23.72 1.00 11.72
CA LYS A 68 24.46 1.69 12.77
C LYS A 68 24.30 0.98 14.12
N GLU A 69 23.09 0.62 14.52
CA GLU A 69 22.86 -0.13 15.76
C GLU A 69 23.59 -1.47 15.78
N THR A 70 23.54 -2.20 14.67
CA THR A 70 24.24 -3.49 14.52
C THR A 70 25.75 -3.30 14.61
N GLU A 71 26.29 -2.28 13.96
CA GLU A 71 27.71 -1.92 14.05
C GLU A 71 28.09 -1.60 15.50
N LEU A 72 27.31 -0.76 16.19
CA LEU A 72 27.57 -0.42 17.59
C LEU A 72 27.49 -1.67 18.49
N ALA A 73 26.54 -2.57 18.26
CA ALA A 73 26.37 -3.79 19.07
C ALA A 73 27.48 -4.83 18.86
N THR A 74 28.07 -4.89 17.67
CA THR A 74 29.03 -5.94 17.28
C THR A 74 30.49 -5.48 17.25
N SER A 75 30.74 -4.18 17.42
CA SER A 75 32.09 -3.60 17.36
C SER A 75 32.58 -3.04 18.68
N TYR A 76 33.91 -3.06 18.84
CA TYR A 76 34.59 -2.34 19.90
C TYR A 76 34.58 -0.84 19.63
N GLY A 77 34.52 -0.04 20.69
CA GLY A 77 34.61 1.41 20.59
C GLY A 77 34.88 2.05 21.94
N VAL A 78 35.21 3.33 21.95
CA VAL A 78 35.33 4.08 23.21
C VAL A 78 34.08 4.94 23.39
N VAL A 79 33.43 4.82 24.54
CA VAL A 79 32.19 5.56 24.86
C VAL A 79 32.54 6.86 25.59
N ASP A 80 33.40 6.77 26.61
CA ASP A 80 33.86 7.92 27.39
C ASP A 80 35.32 7.71 27.78
N GLN A 81 36.22 8.38 27.05
CA GLN A 81 37.66 8.29 27.29
C GLN A 81 38.06 8.84 28.67
N THR A 82 37.34 9.85 29.17
CA THR A 82 37.67 10.50 30.45
C THR A 82 37.38 9.61 31.64
N LYS A 83 36.37 8.72 31.50
CA LYS A 83 35.97 7.75 32.51
C LYS A 83 36.52 6.35 32.24
N GLY A 84 37.31 6.17 31.17
CA GLY A 84 37.82 4.86 30.75
C GLY A 84 36.72 3.88 30.33
N VAL A 85 35.53 4.37 29.93
CA VAL A 85 34.41 3.52 29.54
C VAL A 85 34.53 3.15 28.07
N VAL A 86 34.71 1.86 27.82
CA VAL A 86 34.80 1.27 26.48
C VAL A 86 33.58 0.40 26.20
N ARG A 87 33.20 0.35 24.94
CA ARG A 87 32.21 -0.59 24.40
C ARG A 87 32.92 -1.85 23.93
N ILE A 88 32.35 -2.98 24.29
CA ILE A 88 32.70 -4.30 23.78
C ILE A 88 31.50 -4.87 23.00
N PRO A 89 31.72 -5.75 22.02
CA PRO A 89 30.65 -6.47 21.33
C PRO A 89 29.74 -7.19 22.32
N ILE A 90 28.44 -7.22 22.02
CA ILE A 90 27.43 -7.73 22.94
C ILE A 90 27.61 -9.22 23.22
N GLU A 91 28.07 -10.01 22.24
CA GLU A 91 28.41 -11.42 22.42
C GLU A 91 29.48 -11.57 23.50
N ARG A 92 30.54 -10.75 23.43
CA ARG A 92 31.62 -10.76 24.40
C ARG A 92 31.16 -10.27 25.78
N ALA A 93 30.26 -9.30 25.82
CA ALA A 93 29.66 -8.84 27.07
C ALA A 93 28.89 -9.98 27.75
N MET A 94 28.09 -10.73 27.01
CA MET A 94 27.32 -11.86 27.54
C MET A 94 28.23 -12.96 28.10
N GLU A 95 29.31 -13.32 27.39
CA GLU A 95 30.30 -14.29 27.86
C GLU A 95 30.95 -13.89 29.18
N LEU A 96 31.14 -12.60 29.43
CA LEU A 96 31.82 -12.10 30.63
C LEU A 96 30.87 -11.82 31.79
N VAL A 97 29.64 -11.39 31.48
CA VAL A 97 28.67 -10.94 32.49
C VAL A 97 27.82 -12.10 33.00
N VAL A 98 27.35 -13.00 32.14
CA VAL A 98 26.48 -14.12 32.54
C VAL A 98 27.15 -15.02 33.59
N PRO A 99 28.42 -15.47 33.42
CA PRO A 99 29.07 -16.28 34.45
C PRO A 99 29.24 -15.53 35.77
N ARG A 100 29.63 -14.25 35.71
CA ARG A 100 29.82 -13.40 36.90
C ARG A 100 28.52 -13.23 37.70
N LEU A 101 27.39 -13.08 37.01
CA LEU A 101 26.08 -13.00 37.65
C LEU A 101 25.73 -14.33 38.35
N ASN A 102 25.90 -15.46 37.65
CA ASN A 102 25.63 -16.79 38.21
C ASN A 102 26.50 -17.11 39.44
N GLU A 103 27.78 -16.71 39.44
CA GLU A 103 28.69 -16.86 40.59
C GLU A 103 28.24 -16.01 41.79
N THR A 104 27.76 -14.79 41.53
CA THR A 104 27.25 -13.90 42.58
C THR A 104 25.99 -14.45 43.25
N GLU A 105 25.12 -15.09 42.47
CA GLU A 105 23.90 -15.73 42.99
C GLU A 105 24.21 -16.99 43.82
N SER A 106 25.23 -17.77 43.45
CA SER A 106 25.61 -19.00 44.17
C SER A 106 26.32 -18.74 45.50
N SER A 107 26.90 -17.55 45.68
CA SER A 107 27.61 -17.17 46.92
C SER A 107 26.68 -16.57 48.00
N LYS A 108 25.37 -16.49 47.78
CA LYS A 108 24.39 -15.89 48.68
C LYS A 108 23.50 -16.93 49.35
#